data_AF-A0A8T6T319-F1
#
_entry.id   AF-A0A8T6T319-F1
#
_cell.length_a   1.000
_cell.length_b   1.000
_cell.length_c   1.000
_cell.angle_alpha   90.00
_cell.angle_beta   90.00
_cell.angle_gamma   90.00
#
_symmetry.space_group_name_H-M   'P 1'
#
loop_
_entity.id
_entity.type
_entity.pdbx_description
1 polymer ?
#
loop_
_entity_poly.entity_id
_entity_poly.type
_entity_poly.pdbx_seq_one_letter_code
_entity_poly.pdbx_strand_id
1 'polypeptide(L)'
;SEGSGENLFIVRNGIIKTTNLTSILSGITRNCVFTLAADMGYQVVEDRFTRDELYIADEAFFTGTAAEITPVREVDDRAIGEGKP
;
A
#
# COMPACT_ATOMS: atom_id res chain seq x y z
N SER A 1 11.67 3.33 1.30
CA SER A 1 12.19 2.00 1.60
C SER A 1 11.02 1.06 1.77
N GLU A 2 11.10 -0.13 1.18
CA GLU A 2 10.10 -1.20 1.37
C GLU A 2 10.26 -1.91 2.72
N GLY A 3 9.23 -2.64 3.16
CA GLY A 3 9.41 -3.74 4.11
C GLY A 3 10.33 -4.79 3.46
N SER A 4 10.97 -5.67 4.23
CA SER A 4 12.08 -6.56 3.83
C SER A 4 11.82 -7.57 2.67
N GLY A 5 10.80 -7.36 1.84
CA GLY A 5 10.45 -8.12 0.64
C GLY A 5 9.03 -7.83 0.12
N GLU A 6 8.44 -6.68 0.47
CA GLU A 6 7.01 -6.42 0.28
C GLU A 6 6.76 -4.98 -0.19
N ASN A 7 5.83 -4.81 -1.14
CA ASN A 7 5.43 -3.47 -1.59
C ASN A 7 4.35 -2.90 -0.66
N LEU A 8 4.49 -1.63 -0.26
CA LEU A 8 3.52 -0.94 0.58
C LEU A 8 2.54 -0.13 -0.28
N PHE A 9 1.27 -0.23 0.08
CA PHE A 9 0.18 0.56 -0.45
C PHE A 9 -0.53 1.31 0.67
N ILE A 10 -0.97 2.53 0.38
CA ILE A 10 -1.86 3.31 1.25
C ILE A 10 -3.10 3.72 0.46
N VAL A 11 -4.24 3.78 1.13
CA VAL A 11 -5.48 4.32 0.60
C VAL A 11 -5.75 5.64 1.30
N ARG A 12 -6.01 6.68 0.52
CA ARG A 12 -6.41 7.97 1.08
C ARG A 12 -7.36 8.69 0.15
N ASN A 13 -8.52 9.09 0.65
CA ASN A 13 -9.57 9.75 -0.13
C ASN A 13 -9.96 8.97 -1.40
N GLY A 14 -10.01 7.64 -1.30
CA GLY A 14 -10.34 6.76 -2.43
C GLY A 14 -9.24 6.60 -3.50
N ILE A 15 -8.07 7.18 -3.28
CA ILE A 15 -6.89 7.00 -4.16
C ILE A 15 -5.94 6.01 -3.48
N ILE A 16 -5.53 5.00 -4.24
CA ILE A 16 -4.50 4.05 -3.83
C ILE A 16 -3.15 4.63 -4.24
N LYS A 17 -2.20 4.73 -3.32
CA LYS A 17 -0.82 5.16 -3.61
C LYS A 17 0.16 4.05 -3.28
N THR A 18 1.20 3.91 -4.10
CA THR A 18 2.35 3.05 -3.82
C THR A 18 3.64 3.74 -4.28
N THR A 19 4.76 3.44 -3.61
CA THR A 19 6.05 4.04 -3.98
C THR A 19 6.53 3.54 -5.34
N ASN A 20 7.23 4.41 -6.06
CA ASN A 20 7.80 4.11 -7.37
C ASN A 20 8.90 3.03 -7.31
N LEU A 21 9.06 2.28 -8.42
CA LEU A 21 9.99 1.14 -8.54
C LEU A 21 11.49 1.49 -8.42
N THR A 22 11.86 2.76 -8.24
CA THR A 22 13.28 3.18 -8.21
C THR A 22 14.09 2.61 -7.03
N SER A 23 13.44 2.08 -6.00
CA SER A 23 14.10 1.57 -4.80
C SER A 23 13.45 0.30 -4.22
N ILE A 24 12.63 -0.41 -5.00
CA ILE A 24 11.82 -1.55 -4.53
C ILE A 24 11.75 -2.66 -5.59
N LEU A 25 11.45 -3.89 -5.17
CA LEU A 25 11.28 -5.00 -6.11
C LEU A 25 10.00 -4.82 -6.96
N SER A 26 10.11 -5.09 -8.26
CA SER A 26 8.96 -5.18 -9.17
C SER A 26 8.17 -6.47 -8.90
N GLY A 27 7.32 -6.45 -7.87
CA GLY A 27 6.51 -7.61 -7.45
C GLY A 27 5.42 -7.97 -8.47
N ILE A 28 5.22 -9.27 -8.72
CA ILE A 28 4.11 -9.76 -9.56
C ILE A 28 2.77 -9.45 -8.90
N THR A 29 2.65 -9.68 -7.59
CA THR A 29 1.45 -9.39 -6.80
C THR A 29 1.08 -7.90 -6.83
N ARG A 30 2.09 -7.01 -6.83
CA ARG A 30 1.89 -5.57 -7.00
C ARG A 30 1.16 -5.27 -8.31
N ASN A 31 1.62 -5.84 -9.43
CA ASN A 31 0.98 -5.62 -10.73
C ASN A 31 -0.46 -6.15 -10.75
N CYS A 32 -0.76 -7.25 -10.04
CA CYS A 32 -2.13 -7.70 -9.86
C CYS A 32 -3.00 -6.65 -9.15
N VAL A 33 -2.47 -5.94 -8.14
CA VAL A 33 -3.20 -4.84 -7.48
C VAL A 33 -3.53 -3.73 -8.47
N PHE A 34 -2.60 -3.33 -9.35
CA PHE A 34 -2.88 -2.32 -10.38
C PHE A 34 -4.03 -2.75 -11.30
N THR A 35 -4.01 -3.99 -11.79
CA THR A 35 -5.06 -4.52 -12.66
C THR A 35 -6.40 -4.59 -11.94
N LEU A 36 -6.45 -5.19 -10.75
CA LEU A 36 -7.69 -5.36 -10.00
C LEU A 36 -8.29 -4.03 -9.56
N ALA A 37 -7.46 -3.08 -9.10
CA ALA A 37 -7.91 -1.75 -8.73
C ALA A 37 -8.51 -1.02 -9.94
N ALA A 38 -7.88 -1.11 -11.12
CA ALA A 38 -8.41 -0.52 -12.34
C ALA A 38 -9.75 -1.15 -12.74
N ASP A 39 -9.88 -2.48 -12.68
CA ASP A 39 -11.12 -3.19 -12.98
C ASP A 39 -12.26 -2.82 -12.02
N MET A 40 -11.93 -2.50 -10.77
CA MET A 40 -12.86 -2.06 -9.74
C MET A 40 -13.13 -0.53 -9.77
N GLY A 41 -12.50 0.21 -10.68
CA GLY A 41 -12.68 1.66 -10.83
C GLY A 41 -11.88 2.52 -9.84
N TYR A 42 -10.91 1.96 -9.14
CA TYR A 42 -10.00 2.69 -8.27
C TYR A 42 -8.81 3.27 -9.03
N GLN A 43 -8.38 4.45 -8.61
CA GLN A 43 -7.16 5.07 -9.12
C GLN A 43 -5.96 4.61 -8.30
N VAL A 44 -4.97 4.02 -8.97
CA VAL A 44 -3.65 3.73 -8.37
C VAL A 44 -2.62 4.72 -8.90
N VAL A 45 -1.93 5.40 -7.98
CA VAL A 45 -0.89 6.38 -8.30
C VAL A 45 0.46 5.88 -7.80
N GLU A 46 1.44 5.86 -8.70
CA GLU A 46 2.84 5.65 -8.34
C GLU A 46 3.46 6.98 -7.92
N ASP A 47 3.50 7.25 -6.62
CA ASP A 47 4.07 8.47 -6.06
C ASP A 47 4.71 8.20 -4.69
N ARG A 48 5.72 8.98 -4.34
CA ARG A 48 6.33 8.90 -3.01
C ARG A 48 5.39 9.54 -2.00
N PHE A 49 5.17 8.85 -0.89
CA PHE A 49 4.45 9.39 0.27
C PHE A 49 5.35 9.42 1.50
N THR A 50 5.05 10.35 2.39
CA THR A 50 5.77 10.52 3.67
C THR A 50 5.21 9.57 4.74
N ARG A 51 5.94 9.40 5.86
CA ARG A 51 5.40 8.68 7.03
C ARG A 51 4.17 9.38 7.60
N ASP A 52 4.14 10.70 7.56
CA ASP A 52 2.98 11.47 8.00
C ASP A 52 1.74 11.17 7.16
N GLU A 53 1.90 10.98 5.85
CA GLU A 53 0.81 10.50 4.98
C GLU A 53 0.35 9.08 5.31
N LEU A 54 1.28 8.19 5.68
CA LEU A 54 0.94 6.83 6.12
C LEU A 54 0.13 6.86 7.42
N TYR A 55 0.53 7.66 8.41
CA TYR A 55 -0.18 7.75 9.70
C TYR A 55 -1.60 8.30 9.60
N ILE A 56 -1.92 9.01 8.53
CA ILE A 56 -3.25 9.60 8.29
C ILE A 56 -3.95 8.96 7.07
N ALA A 57 -3.47 7.80 6.63
CA ALA A 57 -4.14 7.02 5.60
C ALA A 57 -5.42 6.38 6.16
N ASP A 58 -6.39 6.19 5.27
CA ASP A 58 -7.64 5.51 5.60
C ASP A 58 -7.40 4.01 5.75
N GLU A 59 -6.54 3.45 4.90
CA GLU A 59 -6.10 2.06 4.95
C GLU A 59 -4.64 1.94 4.50
N ALA A 60 -3.95 0.88 4.93
CA ALA A 60 -2.63 0.52 4.41
C ALA A 60 -2.50 -1.00 4.33
N PHE A 61 -1.76 -1.50 3.34
CA PHE A 61 -1.53 -2.93 3.18
C PHE A 61 -0.20 -3.20 2.48
N PHE A 62 0.40 -4.35 2.81
CA PHE A 62 1.54 -4.89 2.11
C PHE A 62 1.12 -5.88 1.04
N THR A 63 1.92 -5.98 -0.01
CA THR A 63 1.81 -7.05 -0.99
C THR A 63 3.12 -7.79 -1.14
N GLY A 64 3.05 -9.11 -1.21
CA GLY A 64 4.20 -9.97 -1.48
C GLY A 64 3.77 -11.32 -2.05
N THR A 65 4.70 -12.09 -2.60
CA THR A 65 4.38 -13.44 -3.10
C THR A 65 3.96 -14.38 -1.97
N ALA A 66 4.57 -14.25 -0.78
CA ALA A 66 4.24 -15.08 0.38
C ALA A 66 3.16 -14.43 1.28
N ALA A 67 3.12 -13.10 1.33
CA ALA A 67 2.21 -12.33 2.17
C ALA A 67 0.88 -11.96 1.47
N GLU A 68 0.75 -12.29 0.18
CA GLU A 68 -0.40 -11.97 -0.66
C GLU A 68 -0.81 -10.49 -0.54
N ILE A 69 -1.92 -10.21 0.13
CA ILE A 69 -2.35 -8.88 0.57
C ILE A 69 -2.50 -8.93 2.09
N THR A 70 -1.64 -8.23 2.82
CA THR A 70 -1.64 -8.20 4.28
C THR A 70 -2.01 -6.80 4.78
N PRO A 71 -3.13 -6.63 5.51
CA PRO A 71 -3.54 -5.33 6.04
C PRO A 71 -2.60 -4.83 7.14
N VAL A 72 -2.36 -3.53 7.17
CA VAL A 72 -1.55 -2.83 8.18
C VAL A 72 -2.48 -2.01 9.06
N ARG A 73 -2.77 -2.55 10.24
CA ARG A 73 -3.65 -1.89 11.22
C ARG A 73 -2.97 -0.79 12.03
N GLU A 74 -1.65 -0.82 12.15
CA GLU A 74 -0.90 0.05 13.06
C GLU A 74 0.55 0.22 12.62
N VAL A 75 1.09 1.44 12.73
CA VAL A 75 2.49 1.79 12.46
C VAL A 75 2.98 2.74 13.55
N ASP A 76 4.12 2.43 14.18
CA ASP A 76 4.71 3.25 15.26
C ASP A 76 3.71 3.61 16.39
N ASP A 77 2.99 2.61 16.90
CA ASP A 77 1.94 2.73 17.93
C ASP A 77 0.75 3.64 17.52
N ARG A 78 0.57 3.88 16.21
CA ARG A 78 -0.54 4.66 15.65
C ARG A 78 -1.40 3.77 14.77
N ALA A 79 -2.69 3.70 15.10
CA ALA A 79 -3.67 3.01 14.26
C ALA A 79 -3.78 3.68 12.89
N ILE A 80 -3.86 2.88 11.84
CA ILE A 80 -4.17 3.35 10.48
C ILE A 80 -5.68 3.23 10.29
N GLY A 81 -6.34 4.32 9.86
CA GLY A 81 -7.79 4.38 9.73
C GLY A 81 -8.52 3.98 11.02
N GLU A 82 -9.44 3.00 10.90
CA GLU A 82 -10.17 2.44 12.04
C GLU A 82 -9.39 1.35 12.80
N GLY A 83 -8.16 1.02 12.39
CA GLY A 83 -7.33 -0.01 13.04
C GLY A 83 -7.87 -1.44 12.90
N LYS A 84 -8.71 -1.69 11.90
CA LYS A 84 -9.31 -3.00 11.61
C LYS A 84 -8.57 -3.71 10.47
N PRO A 85 -8.48 -5.06 10.49
CA PRO A 85 -8.05 -5.84 9.34
C PRO A 85 -9.09 -5.84 8.22
#